data_AF-A0A0K2U6Y4-F1
#
_entry.id   AF-A0A0K2U6Y4-F1
#
_cell.length_a   1.000
_cell.length_b   1.000
_cell.length_c   1.000
_cell.angle_alpha   90.00
_cell.angle_beta   90.00
_cell.angle_gamma   90.00
#
_symmetry.space_group_name_H-M   'P 1'
#
loop_
_entity.id
_entity.type
_entity.pdbx_description
1 polymer ?
#
loop_
_entity_poly.entity_id
_entity_poly.type
_entity_poly.pdbx_seq_one_letter_code
_entity_poly.pdbx_strand_id
1 'polypeptide(L)'
;FFIGYISWVRGECQIESQPCDFPFTYEGKKFSYCTEHNATEGKFVCVSSHGEDRWSWGICNEGCLDEEDGSPLDFGGETMGQAVDCKNEPLSCVFPFIYNGVEHNECTEEDADFFWCATHVDEHGILIDNMWGKCDVASCTEDPSTESPEGVDPETEEEGPKNAKVLIDVNEIIVDLTFHQDDSESQLNIYGTISGLEPGLHGLAIHAENSDNCSNVGPHFNPLETTHGSHSSEDRHAGDLGNVEVDENGLGEINITLPMETTLFGPDSVLGKALVIYSEEDTFETEELLLTPLACGVIYEEDEWPLILILIIALSVAIVLLLILITILICCCMRRKKPKKKKALDKIPEDEILPLHNGNGSYNKKTPLYDELSIPFIDATPAPTPKLGRSIDRLSSFFTRNPSVGRSRGSLASNDEFDSSVVY
;
A
#
# COMPACT_ATOMS: atom_id res chain seq x y z
N PHE A 1 -18.94 -11.18 38.05
CA PHE A 1 -17.76 -10.44 38.50
C PHE A 1 -16.73 -10.59 37.39
N PHE A 2 -16.66 -9.59 36.50
CA PHE A 2 -15.55 -9.47 35.57
C PHE A 2 -14.38 -8.86 36.34
N ILE A 3 -13.26 -9.57 36.39
CA ILE A 3 -11.96 -8.98 36.67
C ILE A 3 -11.21 -9.18 35.35
N GLY A 4 -11.18 -8.13 34.53
CA GLY A 4 -10.43 -8.15 33.28
C GLY A 4 -8.94 -8.10 33.60
N TYR A 5 -8.17 -8.94 32.91
CA TYR A 5 -6.73 -8.72 32.78
C TYR A 5 -6.50 -7.37 32.11
N ILE A 6 -5.53 -6.61 32.59
CA ILE A 6 -4.97 -5.45 31.87
C ILE A 6 -3.66 -5.93 31.26
N SER A 7 -3.45 -5.58 29.98
CA SER A 7 -2.27 -5.94 29.20
C SER A 7 -0.98 -5.43 29.84
N TRP A 8 0.09 -6.19 29.62
CA TRP A 8 1.46 -5.74 29.79
C TRP A 8 1.85 -4.91 28.56
N VAL A 9 2.66 -3.86 28.71
CA VAL A 9 2.92 -2.85 27.66
C VAL A 9 4.43 -2.76 27.40
N ARG A 10 5.00 -3.86 26.89
CA ARG A 10 6.44 -4.06 26.64
C ARG A 10 6.73 -4.05 25.15
N GLY A 11 7.93 -3.59 24.77
CA GLY A 11 8.48 -3.61 23.41
C GLY A 11 8.52 -2.23 22.73
N GLU A 12 8.41 -2.17 21.40
CA GLU A 12 8.57 -0.95 20.60
C GLU A 12 7.34 -0.02 20.70
N CYS A 13 7.17 0.63 21.85
CA CYS A 13 6.15 1.64 22.06
C CYS A 13 6.53 3.00 21.46
N GLN A 14 5.54 3.73 20.94
CA GLN A 14 5.63 5.16 20.63
C GLN A 14 4.72 5.98 21.56
N ILE A 15 4.99 7.29 21.69
CA ILE A 15 4.09 8.23 22.36
C ILE A 15 3.01 8.75 21.40
N GLU A 16 1.81 8.98 21.91
CA GLU A 16 0.71 9.58 21.15
C GLU A 16 1.04 11.01 20.68
N SER A 17 0.68 11.35 19.44
CA SER A 17 0.75 12.73 18.93
C SER A 17 -0.22 13.66 19.69
N GLN A 18 0.33 14.52 20.56
CA GLN A 18 -0.42 15.47 21.37
C GLN A 18 -0.38 16.90 20.81
N PRO A 19 -1.44 17.72 20.97
CA PRO A 19 -1.42 19.13 20.59
C PRO A 19 -0.41 19.93 21.40
N CYS A 20 0.21 20.93 20.76
CA CYS A 20 1.05 21.90 21.44
C CYS A 20 0.19 22.87 22.27
N ASP A 21 0.52 23.04 23.56
CA ASP A 21 -0.17 23.96 24.46
C ASP A 21 0.52 25.34 24.45
N PHE A 22 -0.05 26.28 23.68
CA PHE A 22 0.42 27.66 23.60
C PHE A 22 -0.57 28.65 24.24
N PRO A 23 -0.09 29.71 24.91
CA PRO A 23 1.32 30.03 25.19
C PRO A 23 1.82 29.41 26.49
N PHE A 24 2.99 28.76 26.46
CA PHE A 24 3.63 28.20 27.65
C PHE A 24 4.73 29.11 28.23
N THR A 25 5.17 28.81 29.45
CA THR A 25 6.26 29.54 30.13
C THR A 25 7.32 28.56 30.62
N TYR A 26 8.55 28.69 30.13
CA TYR A 26 9.69 27.88 30.54
C TYR A 26 10.92 28.76 30.87
N GLU A 27 11.63 28.44 31.95
CA GLU A 27 12.70 29.28 32.53
C GLU A 27 12.34 30.78 32.71
N GLY A 28 11.05 31.09 32.90
CA GLY A 28 10.55 32.47 32.99
C GLY A 28 10.43 33.23 31.66
N LYS A 29 10.71 32.59 30.52
CA LYS A 29 10.41 33.08 29.16
C LYS A 29 9.04 32.55 28.73
N LYS A 30 8.30 33.34 27.95
CA LYS A 30 7.03 32.92 27.35
C LYS A 30 7.23 32.54 25.89
N PHE A 31 6.60 31.46 25.47
CA PHE A 31 6.66 30.93 24.11
C PHE A 31 5.23 30.78 23.56
N SER A 32 5.06 31.18 22.30
CA SER A 32 3.81 31.06 21.54
C SER A 32 4.03 30.33 20.20
N TYR A 33 5.18 29.69 20.05
CA TYR A 33 5.69 29.01 18.86
C TYR A 33 6.67 27.91 19.29
N CYS A 34 6.92 26.93 18.42
CA CYS A 34 7.89 25.87 18.70
C CYS A 34 9.32 26.41 18.75
N THR A 35 10.14 25.94 19.69
CA THR A 35 11.46 26.52 19.99
C THR A 35 12.58 25.49 19.87
N GLU A 36 13.77 25.88 19.44
CA GLU A 36 14.98 25.03 19.43
C GLU A 36 15.54 24.77 20.85
N HIS A 37 14.88 25.30 21.89
CA HIS A 37 15.40 25.27 23.24
C HIS A 37 15.31 23.87 23.85
N ASN A 38 16.47 23.28 24.16
CA ASN A 38 16.64 21.87 24.54
C ASN A 38 16.25 20.86 23.44
N ALA A 39 16.13 21.31 22.18
CA ALA A 39 15.93 20.42 21.05
C ALA A 39 17.25 19.82 20.53
N THR A 40 17.15 18.72 19.78
CA THR A 40 18.23 18.24 18.91
C THR A 40 18.55 19.29 17.85
N GLU A 41 19.80 19.36 17.39
CA GLU A 41 20.24 20.36 16.40
C GLU A 41 19.35 20.33 15.13
N GLY A 42 18.72 21.46 14.81
CA GLY A 42 17.80 21.59 13.67
C GLY A 42 16.35 21.16 13.90
N LYS A 43 15.94 20.80 15.13
CA LYS A 43 14.54 20.51 15.48
C LYS A 43 13.91 21.61 16.35
N PHE A 44 12.59 21.74 16.27
CA PHE A 44 11.79 22.61 17.15
C PHE A 44 10.91 21.77 18.08
N VAL A 45 10.76 22.20 19.34
CA VAL A 45 9.94 21.52 20.35
C VAL A 45 8.85 22.43 20.91
N CYS A 46 7.74 21.82 21.35
CA CYS A 46 6.69 22.46 22.14
C CYS A 46 6.38 21.63 23.38
N VAL A 47 5.51 22.16 24.25
CA VAL A 47 4.99 21.42 25.40
C VAL A 47 3.56 20.95 25.12
N SER A 48 3.19 19.78 25.63
CA SER A 48 1.80 19.36 25.78
C SER A 48 1.46 19.27 27.26
N SER A 49 0.34 19.88 27.66
CA SER A 49 -0.13 19.85 29.05
C SER A 49 -1.01 18.63 29.33
N HIS A 50 -0.74 17.98 30.46
CA HIS A 50 -1.46 16.80 30.97
C HIS A 50 -2.11 17.07 32.34
N GLY A 51 -2.17 18.33 32.79
CA GLY A 51 -2.74 18.70 34.09
C GLY A 51 -2.29 20.07 34.58
N GLU A 52 -2.62 20.44 35.82
CA GLU A 52 -2.37 21.79 36.34
C GLU A 52 -0.88 22.15 36.50
N ASP A 53 0.01 21.16 36.67
CA ASP A 53 1.48 21.36 36.79
C ASP A 53 2.29 20.26 36.05
N ARG A 54 1.68 19.51 35.11
CA ARG A 54 2.34 18.40 34.39
C ARG A 54 2.33 18.62 32.89
N TRP A 55 3.50 18.51 32.27
CA TRP A 55 3.70 18.78 30.87
C TRP A 55 4.87 17.96 30.31
N SER A 56 4.82 17.68 29.00
CA SER A 56 5.80 16.89 28.26
C SER A 56 6.35 17.71 27.09
N TRP A 57 7.66 17.66 26.84
CA TRP A 57 8.24 18.13 25.57
C TRP A 57 8.01 17.10 24.47
N GLY A 58 7.74 17.59 23.26
CA GLY A 58 7.84 16.80 22.03
C GLY A 58 8.34 17.65 20.87
N ILE A 59 8.80 16.97 19.82
CA ILE A 59 9.22 17.61 18.57
C ILE A 59 7.97 18.02 17.79
N CYS A 60 7.92 19.25 17.32
CA CYS A 60 6.81 19.77 16.56
C CYS A 60 6.72 19.18 15.15
N ASN A 61 5.52 18.82 14.72
CA ASN A 61 5.22 18.39 13.37
C ASN A 61 5.23 19.58 12.37
N GLU A 62 5.15 19.26 11.07
CA GLU A 62 5.06 20.24 9.98
C GLU A 62 3.89 21.23 10.15
N GLY A 63 2.79 20.84 10.80
CA GLY A 63 1.65 21.71 11.11
C GLY A 63 1.95 22.87 12.08
N CYS A 64 3.16 22.91 12.65
CA CYS A 64 3.68 24.02 13.45
C CYS A 64 4.62 24.97 12.69
N LEU A 65 4.97 24.67 11.44
CA LEU A 65 6.01 25.34 10.66
C LEU A 65 5.43 26.03 9.41
N ASP A 66 6.11 27.05 8.91
CA ASP A 66 5.76 27.71 7.65
C ASP A 66 6.21 26.87 6.44
N GLU A 67 5.33 26.69 5.44
CA GLU A 67 5.59 25.88 4.25
C GLU A 67 6.69 26.45 3.33
N GLU A 68 6.96 27.76 3.36
CA GLU A 68 7.96 28.40 2.46
C GLU A 68 9.38 28.40 3.03
N ASP A 69 9.55 28.54 4.34
CA ASP A 69 10.87 28.68 4.99
C ASP A 69 11.14 27.76 6.19
N GLY A 70 10.17 26.95 6.61
CA GLY A 70 10.30 26.01 7.73
C GLY A 70 10.38 26.68 9.11
N SER A 71 10.11 27.98 9.22
CA SER A 71 10.16 28.69 10.50
C SER A 71 8.93 28.41 11.38
N PRO A 72 9.06 28.44 12.73
CA PRO A 72 7.93 28.20 13.62
C PRO A 72 6.84 29.27 13.54
N LEU A 73 5.59 28.83 13.39
CA LEU A 73 4.41 29.69 13.37
C LEU A 73 4.14 30.30 14.77
N ASP A 74 3.84 31.61 14.83
CA ASP A 74 3.49 32.30 16.07
C ASP A 74 1.98 32.32 16.33
N PHE A 75 1.56 31.55 17.32
CA PHE A 75 0.17 31.41 17.75
C PHE A 75 -0.27 32.48 18.78
N GLY A 76 0.54 33.51 19.03
CA GLY A 76 0.28 34.56 20.03
C GLY A 76 -0.74 35.64 19.67
N GLY A 77 -1.41 35.55 18.52
CA GLY A 77 -2.26 36.61 17.94
C GLY A 77 -3.76 36.58 18.28
N GLU A 78 -4.45 37.73 18.13
CA GLU A 78 -5.91 37.85 18.36
C GLU A 78 -6.78 37.10 17.32
N THR A 79 -6.20 36.70 16.18
CA THR A 79 -6.85 35.84 15.20
C THR A 79 -6.56 34.38 15.52
N MET A 80 -7.45 33.74 16.29
CA MET A 80 -7.45 32.29 16.53
C MET A 80 -7.75 31.50 15.24
N GLY A 81 -6.81 31.47 14.30
CA GLY A 81 -6.54 30.28 13.51
C GLY A 81 -5.95 29.27 14.49
N GLN A 82 -6.68 28.19 14.76
CA GLN A 82 -6.38 27.33 15.90
C GLN A 82 -5.08 26.55 15.64
N ALA A 83 -4.25 26.36 16.66
CA ALA A 83 -3.13 25.41 16.66
C ALA A 83 -3.60 23.93 16.68
N VAL A 84 -4.65 23.61 15.92
CA VAL A 84 -5.27 22.27 15.86
C VAL A 84 -4.39 21.27 15.10
N ASP A 85 -3.69 21.76 14.09
CA ASP A 85 -2.82 20.95 13.23
C ASP A 85 -1.37 20.91 13.76
N CYS A 86 -0.99 21.87 14.62
CA CYS A 86 0.30 21.92 15.31
C CYS A 86 0.31 20.98 16.54
N LYS A 87 1.10 19.91 16.42
CA LYS A 87 1.18 18.81 17.39
C LYS A 87 2.61 18.33 17.52
N ASN A 88 2.86 17.53 18.54
CA ASN A 88 4.05 16.71 18.63
C ASN A 88 4.03 15.57 17.61
N GLU A 89 5.17 15.29 17.01
CA GLU A 89 5.47 14.04 16.31
C GLU A 89 5.40 12.86 17.31
N PRO A 90 4.95 11.66 16.87
CA PRO A 90 5.13 10.46 17.67
C PRO A 90 6.63 10.19 17.83
N LEU A 91 7.04 9.83 19.05
CA LEU A 91 8.42 9.53 19.41
C LEU A 91 8.49 8.14 20.06
N SER A 92 9.49 7.35 19.68
CA SER A 92 9.73 6.05 20.31
C SER A 92 10.07 6.21 21.79
N CYS A 93 9.53 5.30 22.60
CA CYS A 93 9.91 5.13 23.99
C CYS A 93 11.37 4.62 24.09
N VAL A 94 12.10 5.11 25.08
CA VAL A 94 13.43 4.60 25.41
C VAL A 94 13.30 3.66 26.60
N PHE A 95 13.63 2.39 26.39
CA PHE A 95 13.72 1.37 27.42
C PHE A 95 15.14 0.76 27.47
N PRO A 96 15.64 0.37 28.65
CA PRO A 96 15.12 0.69 29.98
C PRO A 96 15.28 2.19 30.30
N PHE A 97 14.40 2.73 31.15
CA PHE A 97 14.58 4.05 31.76
C PHE A 97 14.36 4.02 33.27
N ILE A 98 15.07 4.88 34.00
CA ILE A 98 14.96 5.00 35.46
C ILE A 98 14.12 6.23 35.82
N TYR A 99 13.03 6.02 36.55
CA TYR A 99 12.18 7.06 37.12
C TYR A 99 11.97 6.79 38.62
N ASN A 100 11.98 7.84 39.45
CA ASN A 100 11.92 7.73 40.93
C ASN A 100 12.93 6.74 41.59
N GLY A 101 13.95 6.27 40.86
CA GLY A 101 14.89 5.23 41.30
C GLY A 101 14.43 3.79 41.04
N VAL A 102 13.35 3.59 40.28
CA VAL A 102 12.85 2.33 39.74
C VAL A 102 13.20 2.26 38.25
N GLU A 103 13.63 1.09 37.78
CA GLU A 103 13.88 0.83 36.36
C GLU A 103 12.59 0.32 35.69
N HIS A 104 12.19 0.96 34.60
CA HIS A 104 11.04 0.60 33.79
C HIS A 104 11.49 0.08 32.42
N ASN A 105 11.01 -1.11 32.08
CA ASN A 105 11.21 -1.77 30.78
C ASN A 105 9.89 -1.82 29.97
N GLU A 106 8.89 -1.04 30.42
CA GLU A 106 7.54 -0.99 29.87
C GLU A 106 6.91 0.37 30.18
N CYS A 107 5.87 0.76 29.45
CA CYS A 107 5.12 1.96 29.79
C CYS A 107 4.54 1.83 31.20
N THR A 108 4.73 2.87 32.02
CA THR A 108 4.37 2.87 33.44
C THR A 108 3.15 3.75 33.72
N GLU A 109 2.34 3.37 34.70
CA GLU A 109 1.31 4.24 35.31
C GLU A 109 1.86 4.96 36.56
N GLU A 110 3.17 4.90 36.84
CA GLU A 110 3.72 5.55 38.03
C GLU A 110 3.47 7.06 38.01
N ASP A 111 2.93 7.56 39.12
CA ASP A 111 2.43 8.93 39.28
C ASP A 111 1.39 9.39 38.24
N ALA A 112 0.78 8.54 37.41
CA ALA A 112 -0.14 8.93 36.33
C ALA A 112 -1.42 8.06 36.22
N ASP A 113 -2.53 8.65 35.76
CA ASP A 113 -3.76 7.93 35.41
C ASP A 113 -3.72 7.34 33.98
N PHE A 114 -2.52 7.23 33.38
CA PHE A 114 -2.29 6.74 32.02
C PHE A 114 -0.86 6.18 31.88
N PHE A 115 -0.69 5.23 30.96
CA PHE A 115 0.61 4.68 30.59
C PHE A 115 1.51 5.74 29.91
N TRP A 116 2.74 5.86 30.37
CA TRP A 116 3.74 6.79 29.82
C TRP A 116 5.15 6.17 29.81
N CYS A 117 6.04 6.72 29.00
CA CYS A 117 7.44 6.31 28.88
C CYS A 117 8.38 7.51 28.75
N ALA A 118 9.68 7.31 29.04
CA ALA A 118 10.71 8.26 28.66
C ALA A 118 10.87 8.31 27.13
N THR A 119 11.04 9.50 26.55
CA THR A 119 11.53 9.64 25.16
C THR A 119 13.03 9.92 25.12
N HIS A 120 13.61 10.46 26.20
CA HIS A 120 15.04 10.68 26.34
C HIS A 120 15.50 10.40 27.78
N VAL A 121 16.70 9.82 27.90
CA VAL A 121 17.37 9.51 29.17
C VAL A 121 18.78 10.11 29.18
N ASP A 122 19.36 10.28 30.38
CA ASP A 122 20.75 10.70 30.54
C ASP A 122 21.74 9.54 30.32
N GLU A 123 23.05 9.82 30.48
CA GLU A 123 24.13 8.82 30.35
C GLU A 123 24.02 7.62 31.32
N HIS A 124 23.14 7.69 32.33
CA HIS A 124 22.89 6.65 33.32
C HIS A 124 21.51 5.98 33.14
N GLY A 125 20.79 6.28 32.06
CA GLY A 125 19.44 5.77 31.80
C GLY A 125 18.35 6.46 32.63
N ILE A 126 18.63 7.57 33.31
CA ILE A 126 17.64 8.29 34.12
C ILE A 126 16.82 9.20 33.22
N LEU A 127 15.48 9.21 33.41
CA LEU A 127 14.58 10.12 32.70
C LEU A 127 15.06 11.57 32.79
N ILE A 128 15.22 12.23 31.63
CA ILE A 128 15.45 13.67 31.58
C ILE A 128 14.12 14.40 31.88
N ASP A 129 14.16 15.38 32.77
CA ASP A 129 12.97 16.07 33.25
C ASP A 129 12.12 16.66 32.11
N ASN A 130 10.83 16.34 32.11
CA ASN A 130 9.84 16.66 31.05
C ASN A 130 10.07 15.98 29.67
N MET A 131 11.06 15.08 29.51
CA MET A 131 11.32 14.33 28.26
C MET A 131 10.67 12.94 28.27
N TRP A 132 9.34 12.94 28.42
CA TRP A 132 8.50 11.75 28.49
C TRP A 132 7.21 11.99 27.69
N GLY A 133 6.43 10.96 27.40
CA GLY A 133 5.13 11.13 26.76
C GLY A 133 4.15 10.01 27.09
N LYS A 134 2.85 10.27 26.88
CA LYS A 134 1.79 9.28 27.01
C LYS A 134 1.95 8.22 25.91
N CYS A 135 2.06 6.95 26.29
CA CYS A 135 2.22 5.87 25.33
C CYS A 135 0.96 5.68 24.48
N ASP A 136 1.13 5.54 23.17
CA ASP A 136 0.10 4.97 22.32
C ASP A 136 0.12 3.45 22.49
N VAL A 137 -0.76 2.95 23.35
CA VAL A 137 -0.87 1.51 23.67
C VAL A 137 -1.24 0.69 22.44
N ALA A 138 -1.76 1.29 21.35
CA ALA A 138 -1.98 0.59 20.09
C ALA A 138 -0.71 0.45 19.23
N SER A 139 0.35 1.22 19.51
CA SER A 139 1.66 1.10 18.85
C SER A 139 2.59 0.07 19.51
N CYS A 140 2.36 -0.25 20.78
CA CYS A 140 3.21 -1.16 21.55
C CYS A 140 3.06 -2.63 21.09
N THR A 141 4.09 -3.14 20.43
CA THR A 141 4.24 -4.56 20.05
C THR A 141 5.00 -5.32 21.14
N GLU A 142 4.58 -6.55 21.48
CA GLU A 142 5.26 -7.35 22.52
C GLU A 142 6.73 -7.65 22.15
N ASP A 143 7.62 -7.61 23.15
CA ASP A 143 9.05 -7.88 22.98
C ASP A 143 9.30 -9.38 22.69
N PRO A 144 9.84 -9.74 21.51
CA PRO A 144 10.04 -11.14 21.11
C PRO A 144 11.09 -11.88 21.96
N SER A 145 11.84 -11.19 22.82
CA SER A 145 12.91 -11.80 23.63
C SER A 145 12.42 -12.51 24.92
N THR A 146 11.12 -12.46 25.24
CA THR A 146 10.60 -12.94 26.55
C THR A 146 9.92 -14.32 26.54
N GLU A 147 10.00 -15.10 25.46
CA GLU A 147 9.53 -16.49 25.47
C GLU A 147 10.54 -17.44 26.16
N SER A 148 10.27 -17.75 27.44
CA SER A 148 10.90 -18.89 28.14
C SER A 148 9.80 -19.81 28.68
N PRO A 149 9.90 -21.14 28.51
CA PRO A 149 8.70 -21.95 28.32
C PRO A 149 8.11 -22.55 29.60
N GLU A 150 6.88 -22.16 29.95
CA GLU A 150 5.99 -22.96 30.81
C GLU A 150 4.55 -22.97 30.28
N GLY A 151 4.21 -23.96 29.44
CA GLY A 151 2.80 -24.26 29.11
C GLY A 151 2.52 -24.64 27.67
N VAL A 152 3.08 -25.76 27.19
CA VAL A 152 2.77 -26.29 25.85
C VAL A 152 1.30 -26.75 25.77
N ASP A 153 0.46 -25.94 25.12
CA ASP A 153 -0.57 -26.46 24.22
C ASP A 153 0.06 -26.45 22.80
N PRO A 154 0.15 -27.60 22.10
CA PRO A 154 0.63 -27.63 20.73
C PRO A 154 -0.47 -27.17 19.76
N GLU A 155 -0.08 -26.65 18.58
CA GLU A 155 -0.97 -26.17 17.49
C GLU A 155 -1.54 -24.74 17.63
N THR A 156 -0.77 -23.79 18.16
CA THR A 156 -0.75 -22.45 17.55
C THR A 156 0.38 -22.40 16.54
N GLU A 157 0.02 -22.57 15.25
CA GLU A 157 0.92 -22.28 14.13
C GLU A 157 1.35 -20.82 14.23
N GLU A 158 2.63 -20.50 13.99
CA GLU A 158 3.09 -19.11 13.95
C GLU A 158 2.33 -18.36 12.86
N GLU A 159 1.62 -17.27 13.22
CA GLU A 159 0.77 -16.52 12.29
C GLU A 159 1.61 -15.61 11.37
N GLY A 160 2.27 -16.22 10.38
CA GLY A 160 2.81 -15.56 9.20
C GLY A 160 2.08 -15.99 7.93
N PRO A 161 2.08 -15.17 6.87
CA PRO A 161 1.40 -15.50 5.63
C PRO A 161 2.15 -16.56 4.84
N LYS A 162 1.43 -17.58 4.36
CA LYS A 162 2.03 -18.64 3.53
C LYS A 162 2.47 -18.16 2.14
N ASN A 163 1.99 -16.99 1.70
CA ASN A 163 2.30 -16.40 0.40
C ASN A 163 2.56 -14.90 0.55
N ALA A 164 3.64 -14.42 -0.07
CA ALA A 164 3.93 -13.01 -0.25
C ALA A 164 4.36 -12.75 -1.70
N LYS A 165 4.32 -11.50 -2.13
CA LYS A 165 4.53 -11.11 -3.51
C LYS A 165 5.26 -9.79 -3.62
N VAL A 166 6.02 -9.63 -4.70
CA VAL A 166 6.57 -8.35 -5.13
C VAL A 166 6.28 -8.15 -6.61
N LEU A 167 5.81 -6.94 -6.94
CA LEU A 167 5.52 -6.50 -8.30
C LEU A 167 6.26 -5.19 -8.54
N ILE A 168 7.14 -5.17 -9.53
CA ILE A 168 7.90 -4.00 -9.95
C ILE A 168 7.61 -3.75 -11.42
N ASP A 169 7.26 -2.52 -11.79
CA ASP A 169 7.06 -2.08 -13.18
C ASP A 169 7.65 -0.67 -13.32
N VAL A 170 8.95 -0.59 -13.62
CA VAL A 170 9.71 0.66 -13.76
C VAL A 170 10.68 0.57 -14.93
N ASN A 171 10.78 1.63 -15.74
CA ASN A 171 11.77 1.73 -16.84
C ASN A 171 11.79 0.54 -17.82
N GLU A 172 10.62 -0.04 -18.13
CA GLU A 172 10.44 -1.27 -18.95
C GLU A 172 10.93 -2.58 -18.28
N ILE A 173 11.45 -2.51 -17.04
CA ILE A 173 11.77 -3.66 -16.20
C ILE A 173 10.51 -4.10 -15.44
N ILE A 174 10.11 -5.34 -15.64
CA ILE A 174 8.97 -5.96 -14.96
C ILE A 174 9.47 -7.14 -14.11
N VAL A 175 9.22 -7.09 -12.81
CA VAL A 175 9.50 -8.17 -11.85
C VAL A 175 8.18 -8.65 -11.27
N ASP A 176 7.92 -9.96 -11.38
CA ASP A 176 6.79 -10.65 -10.75
C ASP A 176 7.34 -11.91 -10.07
N LEU A 177 7.57 -11.82 -8.75
CA LEU A 177 8.03 -12.94 -7.91
C LEU A 177 7.05 -13.20 -6.78
N THR A 178 6.77 -14.49 -6.55
CA THR A 178 6.01 -15.01 -5.40
C THR A 178 6.98 -15.69 -4.43
N PHE A 179 6.74 -15.43 -3.16
CA PHE A 179 7.41 -15.98 -1.99
C PHE A 179 6.44 -16.95 -1.31
N HIS A 180 6.85 -18.18 -1.04
CA HIS A 180 5.98 -19.22 -0.48
C HIS A 180 6.71 -20.05 0.58
N GLN A 181 6.08 -20.16 1.76
CA GLN A 181 6.61 -20.88 2.92
C GLN A 181 5.43 -21.47 3.70
N ASP A 182 5.40 -22.78 3.92
CA ASP A 182 4.24 -23.46 4.51
C ASP A 182 4.01 -23.11 5.99
N ASP A 183 5.09 -22.96 6.77
CA ASP A 183 5.15 -22.60 8.19
C ASP A 183 6.54 -22.04 8.55
N SER A 184 6.74 -21.52 9.77
CA SER A 184 8.01 -20.91 10.22
C SER A 184 9.21 -21.86 10.15
N GLU A 185 8.98 -23.17 10.31
CA GLU A 185 10.00 -24.23 10.24
C GLU A 185 10.32 -24.71 8.82
N SER A 186 9.56 -24.24 7.82
CA SER A 186 9.71 -24.61 6.42
C SER A 186 10.68 -23.68 5.68
N GLN A 187 11.34 -24.21 4.65
CA GLN A 187 12.19 -23.41 3.76
C GLN A 187 11.35 -22.47 2.88
N LEU A 188 11.79 -21.23 2.75
CA LEU A 188 11.19 -20.24 1.86
C LEU A 188 11.53 -20.52 0.40
N ASN A 189 10.51 -20.64 -0.45
CA ASN A 189 10.66 -20.77 -1.89
C ASN A 189 10.30 -19.44 -2.57
N ILE A 190 11.17 -18.95 -3.45
CA ILE A 190 10.93 -17.76 -4.27
C ILE A 190 10.92 -18.20 -5.73
N TYR A 191 9.83 -17.91 -6.44
CA TYR A 191 9.69 -18.24 -7.85
C TYR A 191 8.96 -17.17 -8.63
N GLY A 192 9.28 -17.04 -9.92
CA GLY A 192 8.64 -16.08 -10.81
C GLY A 192 9.52 -15.65 -11.97
N THR A 193 9.28 -14.46 -12.50
CA THR A 193 9.94 -13.95 -13.71
C THR A 193 10.35 -12.50 -13.58
N ILE A 194 11.50 -12.18 -14.16
CA ILE A 194 12.00 -10.83 -14.39
C ILE A 194 12.14 -10.63 -15.89
N SER A 195 11.74 -9.47 -16.40
CA SER A 195 11.90 -9.13 -17.81
C SER A 195 12.27 -7.67 -18.03
N GLY A 196 12.87 -7.36 -19.19
CA GLY A 196 13.28 -6.00 -19.55
C GLY A 196 14.72 -5.64 -19.17
N LEU A 197 15.50 -6.61 -18.69
CA LEU A 197 16.94 -6.47 -18.43
C LEU A 197 17.80 -6.82 -19.66
N GLU A 198 19.07 -6.43 -19.64
CA GLU A 198 20.04 -6.90 -20.63
C GLU A 198 20.41 -8.39 -20.37
N PRO A 199 20.83 -9.16 -21.39
CA PRO A 199 21.24 -10.55 -21.18
C PRO A 199 22.52 -10.66 -20.33
N GLY A 200 22.49 -11.43 -19.25
CA GLY A 200 23.61 -11.55 -18.31
C GLY A 200 23.21 -12.03 -16.92
N LEU A 201 24.15 -11.97 -15.99
CA LEU A 201 23.89 -12.16 -14.55
C LEU A 201 23.62 -10.80 -13.90
N HIS A 202 22.54 -10.73 -13.13
CA HIS A 202 22.14 -9.54 -12.38
C HIS A 202 22.01 -9.87 -10.91
N GLY A 203 22.69 -9.11 -10.05
CA GLY A 203 22.59 -9.22 -8.60
C GLY A 203 21.17 -8.95 -8.10
N LEU A 204 20.76 -9.67 -7.06
CA LEU A 204 19.43 -9.62 -6.46
C LEU A 204 19.54 -9.78 -4.95
N ALA A 205 18.95 -8.84 -4.21
CA ALA A 205 18.95 -8.86 -2.75
C ALA A 205 17.68 -8.26 -2.15
N ILE A 206 17.39 -8.59 -0.89
CA ILE A 206 16.37 -7.96 -0.07
C ILE A 206 17.08 -7.02 0.91
N HIS A 207 16.62 -5.77 0.98
CA HIS A 207 17.19 -4.71 1.79
C HIS A 207 16.34 -4.38 3.01
N ALA A 208 16.95 -3.87 4.06
CA ALA A 208 16.28 -3.65 5.34
C ALA A 208 15.12 -2.63 5.27
N GLU A 209 15.29 -1.55 4.49
CA GLU A 209 14.31 -0.46 4.37
C GLU A 209 13.54 -0.53 3.04
N ASN A 210 12.37 0.12 2.99
CA ASN A 210 11.63 0.33 1.76
C ASN A 210 11.83 1.74 1.18
N SER A 211 11.77 1.86 -0.15
CA SER A 211 11.95 3.12 -0.86
C SER A 211 11.32 3.07 -2.25
N ASP A 212 10.46 4.03 -2.58
CA ASP A 212 9.75 4.12 -3.88
C ASP A 212 10.68 4.28 -5.11
N ASN A 213 11.95 4.64 -4.89
CA ASN A 213 12.90 4.99 -5.94
C ASN A 213 14.30 4.39 -5.73
N CYS A 214 14.40 3.34 -4.90
CA CYS A 214 15.63 2.59 -4.61
C CYS A 214 16.79 3.43 -4.03
N SER A 215 16.54 4.69 -3.65
CA SER A 215 17.61 5.61 -3.24
C SER A 215 17.99 5.44 -1.77
N ASN A 216 17.05 5.01 -0.93
CA ASN A 216 17.21 4.83 0.52
C ASN A 216 16.68 3.46 0.98
N VAL A 217 17.15 2.37 0.36
CA VAL A 217 16.78 0.98 0.77
C VAL A 217 17.58 0.46 1.96
N GLY A 218 18.64 1.18 2.39
CA GLY A 218 19.52 0.70 3.46
C GLY A 218 20.43 -0.47 3.01
N PRO A 219 21.09 -1.17 3.93
CA PRO A 219 21.90 -2.35 3.61
C PRO A 219 21.02 -3.56 3.25
N HIS A 220 21.64 -4.64 2.78
CA HIS A 220 20.99 -5.96 2.71
C HIS A 220 20.41 -6.32 4.08
N PHE A 221 19.25 -6.99 4.09
CA PHE A 221 18.59 -7.39 5.32
C PHE A 221 19.43 -8.46 6.04
N ASN A 222 19.96 -8.13 7.21
CA ASN A 222 20.89 -8.96 7.97
C ASN A 222 20.57 -8.96 9.48
N PRO A 223 19.50 -9.64 9.93
CA PRO A 223 19.12 -9.71 11.34
C PRO A 223 20.09 -10.55 12.19
N LEU A 224 20.87 -11.44 11.56
CA LEU A 224 21.78 -12.38 12.24
C LEU A 224 23.23 -11.88 12.33
N GLU A 225 23.52 -10.66 11.88
CA GLU A 225 24.88 -10.06 11.81
C GLU A 225 25.92 -10.97 11.11
N THR A 226 25.49 -11.70 10.08
CA THR A 226 26.34 -12.58 9.26
C THR A 226 27.13 -11.79 8.21
N THR A 227 28.04 -12.45 7.50
CA THR A 227 28.70 -11.87 6.32
C THR A 227 27.92 -12.16 5.05
N HIS A 228 27.93 -11.22 4.09
CA HIS A 228 27.39 -11.41 2.74
C HIS A 228 27.91 -12.69 2.06
N GLY A 229 27.06 -13.37 1.29
CA GLY A 229 27.39 -14.58 0.55
C GLY A 229 26.33 -15.01 -0.47
N SER A 230 26.53 -16.18 -1.08
CA SER A 230 25.53 -16.80 -1.98
C SER A 230 24.29 -17.26 -1.24
N HIS A 231 23.12 -17.28 -1.89
CA HIS A 231 21.86 -17.82 -1.36
C HIS A 231 21.94 -19.26 -0.83
N SER A 232 22.96 -20.03 -1.27
CA SER A 232 23.21 -21.41 -0.85
C SER A 232 24.30 -21.54 0.23
N SER A 233 24.80 -20.43 0.78
CA SER A 233 25.81 -20.40 1.84
C SER A 233 25.15 -20.48 3.21
N GLU A 234 25.83 -21.09 4.18
CA GLU A 234 25.45 -21.03 5.61
C GLU A 234 25.80 -19.64 6.19
N ASP A 235 26.94 -19.07 5.78
CA ASP A 235 27.31 -17.68 6.04
C ASP A 235 26.83 -16.81 4.85
N ARG A 236 25.69 -16.14 5.01
CA ARG A 236 25.10 -15.13 4.09
C ARG A 236 24.20 -14.18 4.87
N HIS A 237 23.91 -12.98 4.37
CA HIS A 237 22.81 -12.16 4.88
C HIS A 237 21.46 -12.84 4.61
N ALA A 238 20.45 -12.61 5.46
CA ALA A 238 19.08 -13.09 5.21
C ALA A 238 18.52 -12.56 3.88
N GLY A 239 18.93 -11.35 3.47
CA GLY A 239 18.55 -10.74 2.20
C GLY A 239 19.32 -11.22 0.97
N ASP A 240 20.36 -12.05 1.10
CA ASP A 240 21.17 -12.47 -0.05
C ASP A 240 20.43 -13.52 -0.90
N LEU A 241 20.02 -13.11 -2.12
CA LEU A 241 19.41 -14.00 -3.13
C LEU A 241 20.41 -14.37 -4.25
N GLY A 242 21.48 -13.60 -4.40
CA GLY A 242 22.57 -13.84 -5.33
C GLY A 242 22.29 -13.27 -6.71
N ASN A 243 22.29 -14.11 -7.76
CA ASN A 243 22.12 -13.66 -9.15
C ASN A 243 20.92 -14.31 -9.83
N VAL A 244 20.24 -13.53 -10.69
CA VAL A 244 19.36 -14.06 -11.75
C VAL A 244 20.11 -14.08 -13.08
N GLU A 245 19.94 -15.14 -13.86
CA GLU A 245 20.42 -15.23 -15.25
C GLU A 245 19.30 -14.79 -16.21
N VAL A 246 19.58 -13.76 -17.01
CA VAL A 246 18.66 -13.18 -18.00
C VAL A 246 19.06 -13.62 -19.41
N ASP A 247 18.11 -14.15 -20.16
CA ASP A 247 18.34 -14.71 -21.50
C ASP A 247 18.46 -13.63 -22.60
N GLU A 248 18.79 -14.07 -23.82
CA GLU A 248 18.91 -13.22 -25.02
C GLU A 248 17.60 -12.50 -25.42
N ASN A 249 16.46 -12.85 -24.83
CA ASN A 249 15.17 -12.17 -25.03
C ASN A 249 14.89 -11.14 -23.93
N GLY A 250 15.78 -10.99 -22.94
CA GLY A 250 15.58 -10.14 -21.77
C GLY A 250 14.64 -10.75 -20.73
N LEU A 251 14.57 -12.09 -20.63
CA LEU A 251 13.76 -12.83 -19.65
C LEU A 251 14.65 -13.65 -18.70
N GLY A 252 14.51 -13.45 -17.40
CA GLY A 252 15.07 -14.31 -16.35
C GLY A 252 13.96 -15.04 -15.60
N GLU A 253 14.14 -16.36 -15.39
CA GLU A 253 13.27 -17.17 -14.54
C GLU A 253 13.95 -17.37 -13.18
N ILE A 254 13.21 -17.11 -12.08
CA ILE A 254 13.67 -17.40 -10.72
C ILE A 254 12.92 -18.61 -10.18
N ASN A 255 13.66 -19.51 -9.54
CA ASN A 255 13.14 -20.60 -8.75
C ASN A 255 14.23 -21.03 -7.75
N ILE A 256 14.24 -20.42 -6.57
CA ILE A 256 15.23 -20.64 -5.51
C ILE A 256 14.55 -21.07 -4.22
N THR A 257 15.21 -21.94 -3.46
CA THR A 257 14.81 -22.34 -2.10
C THR A 257 15.88 -21.84 -1.14
N LEU A 258 15.49 -21.06 -0.15
CA LEU A 258 16.38 -20.45 0.83
C LEU A 258 16.38 -21.25 2.15
N PRO A 259 17.50 -21.27 2.88
CA PRO A 259 17.50 -21.68 4.28
C PRO A 259 16.76 -20.66 5.17
N MET A 260 16.45 -21.07 6.40
CA MET A 260 15.40 -20.48 7.26
C MET A 260 15.72 -19.07 7.77
N GLU A 261 16.95 -18.58 7.58
CA GLU A 261 17.34 -17.21 7.92
C GLU A 261 16.59 -16.19 7.04
N THR A 262 16.06 -16.60 5.88
CA THR A 262 15.10 -15.82 5.10
C THR A 262 13.70 -16.41 5.30
N THR A 263 12.82 -15.68 5.96
CA THR A 263 11.49 -16.16 6.39
C THR A 263 10.39 -15.13 6.11
N LEU A 264 9.13 -15.58 6.05
CA LEU A 264 7.93 -14.75 6.07
C LEU A 264 7.33 -14.60 7.49
N PHE A 265 7.86 -15.33 8.46
CA PHE A 265 7.33 -15.46 9.82
C PHE A 265 8.20 -14.72 10.85
N GLY A 266 7.60 -14.30 11.97
CA GLY A 266 8.31 -13.71 13.10
C GLY A 266 8.87 -12.29 12.84
N PRO A 267 9.68 -11.75 13.78
CA PRO A 267 10.24 -10.39 13.68
C PRO A 267 11.25 -10.24 12.52
N ASP A 268 11.91 -11.34 12.13
CA ASP A 268 12.88 -11.37 11.03
C ASP A 268 12.23 -11.61 9.66
N SER A 269 10.91 -11.48 9.55
CA SER A 269 10.17 -11.61 8.31
C SER A 269 10.62 -10.62 7.24
N VAL A 270 10.75 -11.07 5.98
CA VAL A 270 11.06 -10.19 4.82
C VAL A 270 9.88 -9.36 4.31
N LEU A 271 8.72 -9.45 4.95
CA LEU A 271 7.56 -8.61 4.63
C LEU A 271 7.85 -7.12 4.89
N GLY A 272 7.32 -6.24 4.04
CA GLY A 272 7.53 -4.79 4.13
C GLY A 272 8.91 -4.29 3.66
N LYS A 273 9.85 -5.20 3.39
CA LYS A 273 11.22 -4.91 2.92
C LYS A 273 11.28 -4.75 1.41
N ALA A 274 12.34 -4.11 0.90
CA ALA A 274 12.54 -3.92 -0.54
C ALA A 274 13.33 -5.07 -1.17
N LEU A 275 12.78 -5.73 -2.18
CA LEU A 275 13.59 -6.45 -3.18
C LEU A 275 14.29 -5.40 -4.06
N VAL A 276 15.58 -5.58 -4.34
CA VAL A 276 16.39 -4.74 -5.22
C VAL A 276 17.09 -5.60 -6.26
N ILE A 277 17.10 -5.14 -7.51
CA ILE A 277 17.83 -5.75 -8.62
C ILE A 277 18.90 -4.81 -9.17
N TYR A 278 20.07 -5.36 -9.44
CA TYR A 278 21.29 -4.64 -9.79
C TYR A 278 21.66 -4.75 -11.26
N SER A 279 22.46 -3.81 -11.77
CA SER A 279 22.91 -3.84 -13.17
C SER A 279 24.11 -4.76 -13.40
N GLU A 280 24.87 -5.04 -12.35
CA GLU A 280 26.07 -5.85 -12.33
C GLU A 280 25.83 -7.23 -11.65
N GLU A 281 26.72 -8.18 -11.87
CA GLU A 281 26.69 -9.48 -11.18
C GLU A 281 27.12 -9.35 -9.70
N ASP A 282 26.42 -10.07 -8.83
CA ASP A 282 26.88 -10.31 -7.46
C ASP A 282 28.06 -11.31 -7.48
N THR A 283 29.13 -10.97 -6.77
CA THR A 283 30.39 -11.74 -6.70
C THR A 283 30.55 -12.52 -5.39
N PHE A 284 29.67 -12.31 -4.40
CA PHE A 284 29.67 -12.96 -3.09
C PHE A 284 30.91 -12.70 -2.19
N GLU A 285 31.79 -11.74 -2.52
CA GLU A 285 33.09 -11.59 -1.83
C GLU A 285 33.18 -10.43 -0.81
N THR A 286 32.45 -9.30 -0.94
CA THR A 286 32.49 -8.15 0.00
C THR A 286 31.27 -7.22 -0.09
N GLU A 287 30.93 -6.51 1.01
CA GLU A 287 29.83 -5.54 1.14
C GLU A 287 29.66 -4.54 -0.03
N GLU A 288 28.57 -4.73 -0.79
CA GLU A 288 27.53 -3.77 -1.26
C GLU A 288 27.87 -2.41 -1.92
N LEU A 289 29.08 -1.87 -1.79
CA LEU A 289 29.36 -0.46 -2.06
C LEU A 289 29.52 -0.05 -3.55
N LEU A 290 29.25 -0.96 -4.49
CA LEU A 290 29.54 -0.78 -5.93
C LEU A 290 28.45 -1.23 -6.91
N LEU A 291 27.38 -1.89 -6.46
CA LEU A 291 26.31 -2.33 -7.36
C LEU A 291 25.31 -1.19 -7.63
N THR A 292 24.89 -1.03 -8.89
CA THR A 292 23.98 0.04 -9.32
C THR A 292 22.53 -0.50 -9.32
N PRO A 293 21.64 -0.02 -8.43
CA PRO A 293 20.25 -0.49 -8.42
C PRO A 293 19.50 -0.04 -9.67
N LEU A 294 18.87 -0.98 -10.37
CA LEU A 294 18.06 -0.72 -11.57
C LEU A 294 16.58 -0.55 -11.24
N ALA A 295 16.07 -1.39 -10.33
CA ALA A 295 14.68 -1.43 -9.93
C ALA A 295 14.55 -2.03 -8.53
N CYS A 296 13.46 -1.70 -7.84
CA CYS A 296 13.15 -2.24 -6.52
C CYS A 296 11.65 -2.16 -6.24
N GLY A 297 11.18 -2.90 -5.24
CA GLY A 297 9.80 -2.84 -4.79
C GLY A 297 9.58 -3.59 -3.49
N VAL A 298 8.50 -3.24 -2.79
CA VAL A 298 8.17 -3.79 -1.47
C VAL A 298 7.58 -5.20 -1.60
N ILE A 299 8.05 -6.11 -0.75
CA ILE A 299 7.46 -7.45 -0.57
C ILE A 299 6.24 -7.30 0.33
N TYR A 300 5.05 -7.67 -0.17
CA TYR A 300 3.78 -7.56 0.55
C TYR A 300 3.06 -8.91 0.65
N GLU A 301 2.21 -9.09 1.66
CA GLU A 301 1.40 -10.31 1.81
C GLU A 301 0.44 -10.51 0.63
N GLU A 302 0.40 -11.71 0.05
CA GLU A 302 -0.55 -12.02 -1.02
C GLU A 302 -1.91 -12.42 -0.43
N ASP A 303 -2.74 -11.40 -0.17
CA ASP A 303 -4.14 -11.55 0.24
C ASP A 303 -4.87 -12.62 -0.59
N GLU A 304 -5.36 -13.71 0.03
CA GLU A 304 -6.31 -14.65 -0.61
C GLU A 304 -7.74 -14.06 -0.73
N TRP A 305 -7.98 -12.91 -0.09
CA TRP A 305 -9.26 -12.22 -0.04
C TRP A 305 -9.92 -11.87 -1.39
N PRO A 306 -9.24 -11.50 -2.51
CA PRO A 306 -9.93 -11.12 -3.73
C PRO A 306 -10.68 -12.31 -4.34
N LEU A 307 -10.17 -13.54 -4.25
CA LEU A 307 -10.85 -14.74 -4.73
C LEU A 307 -12.06 -15.09 -3.87
N ILE A 308 -11.92 -15.02 -2.55
CA ILE A 308 -13.02 -15.24 -1.60
C ILE A 308 -14.12 -14.19 -1.80
N LEU A 309 -13.75 -12.92 -1.95
CA LEU A 309 -14.68 -11.81 -2.21
C LEU A 309 -15.39 -11.98 -3.56
N ILE A 310 -14.69 -12.37 -4.62
CA ILE A 310 -15.29 -12.68 -5.94
C ILE A 310 -16.30 -13.85 -5.81
N LEU A 311 -15.99 -14.90 -5.06
CA LEU A 311 -16.90 -16.02 -4.79
C LEU A 311 -18.14 -15.57 -4.01
N ILE A 312 -17.98 -14.74 -2.97
CA ILE A 312 -19.10 -14.17 -2.20
C ILE A 312 -20.00 -13.31 -3.10
N ILE A 313 -19.42 -12.46 -3.94
CA ILE A 313 -20.15 -11.64 -4.91
C ILE A 313 -20.91 -12.53 -5.89
N ALA A 314 -20.27 -13.54 -6.49
CA ALA A 314 -20.89 -14.46 -7.43
C ALA A 314 -22.07 -15.24 -6.80
N LEU A 315 -21.91 -15.73 -5.56
CA LEU A 315 -22.97 -16.39 -4.80
C LEU A 315 -24.14 -15.43 -4.50
N SER A 316 -23.86 -14.18 -4.12
CA SER A 316 -24.89 -13.18 -3.84
C SER A 316 -25.74 -12.88 -5.10
N VAL A 317 -25.11 -12.75 -6.26
CA VAL A 317 -25.78 -12.54 -7.56
C VAL A 317 -26.64 -13.75 -7.92
N ALA A 318 -26.12 -14.97 -7.72
CA ALA A 318 -26.87 -16.21 -7.98
C ALA A 318 -28.13 -16.30 -7.10
N ILE A 319 -28.04 -15.94 -5.82
CA ILE A 319 -29.19 -15.90 -4.89
C ILE A 319 -30.23 -14.87 -5.34
N VAL A 320 -29.81 -13.66 -5.74
CA VAL A 320 -30.74 -12.63 -6.25
C VAL A 320 -31.47 -13.09 -7.51
N LEU A 321 -30.77 -13.71 -8.46
CA LEU A 321 -31.38 -14.28 -9.67
C LEU A 321 -32.38 -15.39 -9.35
N LEU A 322 -32.07 -16.26 -8.39
CA LEU A 322 -32.96 -17.32 -7.93
C LEU A 322 -34.23 -16.76 -7.26
N LEU A 323 -34.10 -15.72 -6.44
CA LEU A 323 -35.24 -15.01 -5.84
C LEU A 323 -36.12 -14.36 -6.90
N ILE A 324 -35.54 -13.69 -7.90
CA ILE A 324 -36.29 -13.12 -9.04
C ILE A 324 -37.06 -14.23 -9.75
N LEU A 325 -36.44 -15.37 -10.05
CA LEU A 325 -37.08 -16.49 -10.73
C LEU A 325 -38.24 -17.09 -9.90
N ILE A 326 -38.06 -17.22 -8.58
CA ILE A 326 -39.13 -17.64 -7.65
C ILE A 326 -40.30 -16.65 -7.66
N THR A 327 -40.05 -15.33 -7.60
CA THR A 327 -41.14 -14.33 -7.64
C THR A 327 -41.90 -14.35 -8.97
N ILE A 328 -41.22 -14.58 -10.10
CA ILE A 328 -41.85 -14.77 -11.42
C ILE A 328 -42.73 -16.03 -11.40
N LEU A 329 -42.26 -17.15 -10.85
CA LEU A 329 -43.04 -18.39 -10.73
C LEU A 329 -44.28 -18.21 -9.85
N ILE A 330 -44.14 -17.55 -8.69
CA ILE A 330 -45.28 -17.21 -7.81
C ILE A 330 -46.30 -16.34 -8.56
N CYS A 331 -45.84 -15.30 -9.26
CA CYS A 331 -46.71 -14.44 -10.07
C CYS A 331 -47.42 -15.21 -11.19
N CYS A 332 -46.75 -16.16 -11.85
CA CYS A 332 -47.35 -17.04 -12.85
C CYS A 332 -48.42 -17.95 -12.24
N CYS A 333 -48.14 -18.55 -11.07
CA CYS A 333 -49.08 -19.38 -10.33
C CYS A 333 -50.32 -18.59 -9.87
N MET A 334 -50.16 -17.35 -9.40
CA MET A 334 -51.27 -16.47 -9.05
C MET A 334 -52.12 -16.06 -10.26
N ARG A 335 -51.48 -15.74 -11.39
CA ARG A 335 -52.18 -15.42 -12.65
C ARG A 335 -53.04 -16.58 -13.16
N ARG A 336 -52.56 -17.83 -13.02
CA ARG A 336 -53.33 -19.04 -13.38
C ARG A 336 -54.56 -19.31 -12.49
N LYS A 337 -54.62 -18.76 -11.28
CA LYS A 337 -55.75 -18.96 -10.34
C LYS A 337 -56.94 -17.98 -10.51
N LYS A 338 -56.92 -17.05 -11.47
CA LYS A 338 -58.07 -16.15 -11.70
C LYS A 338 -59.29 -16.95 -12.21
N PRO A 339 -60.42 -17.00 -11.48
CA PRO A 339 -61.60 -17.75 -11.94
C PRO A 339 -62.26 -17.06 -13.14
N LYS A 340 -62.65 -17.84 -14.15
CA LYS A 340 -63.41 -17.34 -15.30
C LYS A 340 -64.80 -16.88 -14.82
N LYS A 341 -65.04 -15.56 -14.74
CA LYS A 341 -66.39 -15.01 -14.55
C LYS A 341 -67.26 -15.43 -15.74
N LYS A 342 -68.23 -16.33 -15.51
CA LYS A 342 -69.28 -16.64 -16.49
C LYS A 342 -70.12 -15.37 -16.69
N LYS A 343 -70.32 -14.93 -17.94
CA LYS A 343 -71.30 -13.89 -18.26
C LYS A 343 -72.71 -14.44 -17.96
N ALA A 344 -73.50 -13.70 -17.20
CA ALA A 344 -74.93 -13.97 -17.08
C ALA A 344 -75.63 -13.57 -18.38
N LEU A 345 -76.67 -14.32 -18.75
CA LEU A 345 -77.49 -14.09 -19.94
C LEU A 345 -78.84 -13.54 -19.46
N ASP A 346 -79.12 -12.27 -19.78
CA ASP A 346 -80.41 -11.66 -19.46
C ASP A 346 -81.54 -12.28 -20.29
N LYS A 347 -82.69 -12.47 -19.64
CA LYS A 347 -83.94 -12.91 -20.30
C LYS A 347 -84.77 -11.69 -20.70
N ILE A 348 -85.28 -11.70 -21.92
CA ILE A 348 -86.41 -10.87 -22.36
C ILE A 348 -87.51 -11.85 -22.84
N PRO A 349 -88.81 -11.62 -22.58
CA PRO A 349 -89.86 -12.57 -22.91
C PRO A 349 -90.14 -12.68 -24.42
N GLU A 350 -90.64 -13.83 -24.85
CA GLU A 350 -91.13 -14.06 -26.21
C GLU A 350 -92.64 -13.79 -26.28
N ASP A 351 -93.05 -12.78 -27.05
CA ASP A 351 -94.44 -12.61 -27.50
C ASP A 351 -94.47 -12.61 -29.06
N GLU A 352 -95.15 -13.61 -29.62
CA GLU A 352 -95.73 -13.74 -30.98
C GLU A 352 -95.20 -12.91 -32.19
N ILE A 353 -94.72 -13.60 -33.25
CA ILE A 353 -95.38 -13.67 -34.59
C ILE A 353 -94.53 -14.48 -35.64
N LEU A 354 -95.26 -15.27 -36.42
CA LEU A 354 -94.97 -16.14 -37.59
C LEU A 354 -94.28 -15.45 -38.81
N PRO A 355 -94.01 -16.15 -39.96
CA PRO A 355 -93.20 -17.36 -40.21
C PRO A 355 -92.35 -17.28 -41.54
N LEU A 356 -91.83 -18.43 -42.03
CA LEU A 356 -91.25 -18.68 -43.39
C LEU A 356 -89.90 -17.97 -43.73
N HIS A 357 -88.86 -18.61 -44.32
CA HIS A 357 -88.88 -19.40 -45.56
C HIS A 357 -87.58 -20.25 -45.76
N ASN A 358 -87.62 -21.21 -46.70
CA ASN A 358 -86.49 -22.07 -47.15
C ASN A 358 -85.28 -21.33 -47.76
N GLY A 359 -84.09 -21.95 -47.76
CA GLY A 359 -83.05 -21.69 -48.78
C GLY A 359 -81.62 -22.20 -48.51
N ASN A 360 -81.22 -23.31 -49.15
CA ASN A 360 -79.81 -23.74 -49.23
C ASN A 360 -78.97 -22.80 -50.12
N GLY A 361 -77.67 -22.58 -49.84
CA GLY A 361 -76.84 -21.77 -50.76
C GLY A 361 -75.37 -21.47 -50.39
N SER A 362 -74.51 -22.49 -50.30
CA SER A 362 -73.09 -22.49 -50.75
C SER A 362 -72.22 -21.19 -50.77
N TYR A 363 -71.28 -21.12 -49.81
CA TYR A 363 -69.87 -20.67 -49.93
C TYR A 363 -69.45 -19.20 -50.26
N ASN A 364 -68.61 -18.70 -49.34
CA ASN A 364 -67.50 -17.73 -49.49
C ASN A 364 -67.77 -16.25 -49.83
N LYS A 365 -67.70 -15.38 -48.79
CA LYS A 365 -67.08 -14.04 -48.93
C LYS A 365 -66.52 -13.43 -47.63
N LYS A 366 -65.19 -13.29 -47.61
CA LYS A 366 -64.37 -12.15 -47.13
C LYS A 366 -64.73 -11.38 -45.84
N THR A 367 -63.86 -11.58 -44.83
CA THR A 367 -63.02 -10.59 -44.10
C THR A 367 -63.61 -9.33 -43.45
N PRO A 368 -63.19 -8.97 -42.21
CA PRO A 368 -63.46 -7.66 -41.61
C PRO A 368 -62.64 -6.54 -42.26
N LEU A 369 -63.10 -5.29 -42.07
CA LEU A 369 -62.54 -4.08 -42.66
C LEU A 369 -61.74 -3.28 -41.60
N TYR A 370 -60.43 -3.13 -41.84
CA TYR A 370 -59.51 -2.03 -41.47
C TYR A 370 -59.62 -1.29 -40.13
N ASP A 371 -58.47 -1.16 -39.45
CA ASP A 371 -57.76 0.14 -39.43
C ASP A 371 -56.23 -0.03 -39.32
N GLU A 372 -55.44 0.95 -39.76
CA GLU A 372 -53.95 0.90 -39.91
C GLU A 372 -53.28 2.18 -39.32
N LEU A 373 -51.96 2.49 -39.33
CA LEU A 373 -50.71 2.07 -40.01
C LEU A 373 -49.54 2.15 -38.98
N SER A 374 -48.30 1.69 -39.20
CA SER A 374 -47.67 0.63 -40.04
C SER A 374 -46.16 0.58 -39.70
N ILE A 375 -45.47 -0.57 -39.83
CA ILE A 375 -44.00 -0.66 -39.75
C ILE A 375 -43.48 -1.60 -40.86
N PRO A 376 -42.63 -1.15 -41.80
CA PRO A 376 -41.97 -2.04 -42.76
C PRO A 376 -40.73 -2.71 -42.15
N PHE A 377 -40.50 -3.97 -42.53
CA PHE A 377 -39.29 -4.71 -42.19
C PHE A 377 -38.07 -4.13 -42.92
N ILE A 378 -36.94 -4.04 -42.22
CA ILE A 378 -35.63 -3.78 -42.83
C ILE A 378 -35.00 -5.13 -43.21
N ASP A 379 -34.63 -5.25 -44.49
CA ASP A 379 -33.84 -6.35 -45.03
C ASP A 379 -32.36 -6.16 -44.66
N ALA A 380 -31.70 -7.23 -44.22
CA ALA A 380 -30.32 -7.22 -43.76
C ALA A 380 -29.38 -7.80 -44.83
N THR A 381 -29.17 -7.05 -45.91
CA THR A 381 -28.10 -7.30 -46.89
C THR A 381 -27.01 -6.23 -46.75
N PRO A 382 -25.73 -6.62 -46.54
CA PRO A 382 -24.65 -5.66 -46.31
C PRO A 382 -24.26 -4.89 -47.59
N ALA A 383 -24.00 -3.59 -47.44
CA ALA A 383 -23.58 -2.73 -48.54
C ALA A 383 -22.14 -3.03 -49.01
N PRO A 384 -21.82 -2.85 -50.31
CA PRO A 384 -20.50 -3.15 -50.86
C PRO A 384 -19.43 -2.14 -50.43
N THR A 385 -18.21 -2.62 -50.29
CA THR A 385 -17.03 -1.82 -49.93
C THR A 385 -16.62 -0.83 -51.05
N PRO A 386 -16.26 0.43 -50.72
CA PRO A 386 -15.72 1.36 -51.69
C PRO A 386 -14.25 1.03 -52.02
N LYS A 387 -13.97 0.74 -53.29
CA LYS A 387 -12.60 0.65 -53.81
C LYS A 387 -12.10 2.02 -54.30
N LEU A 388 -11.30 2.69 -53.48
CA LEU A 388 -10.15 3.46 -53.95
C LEU A 388 -8.90 2.72 -53.45
N GLY A 389 -7.73 2.76 -54.08
CA GLY A 389 -7.31 3.54 -55.25
C GLY A 389 -5.78 3.52 -55.23
N ARG A 390 -5.17 2.66 -56.04
CA ARG A 390 -3.73 2.34 -55.95
C ARG A 390 -2.88 3.55 -56.35
N SER A 391 -2.08 4.07 -55.42
CA SER A 391 -0.98 4.99 -55.69
C SER A 391 0.27 4.48 -54.99
N ILE A 392 1.34 4.27 -55.75
CA ILE A 392 2.64 3.76 -55.31
C ILE A 392 3.63 4.92 -55.30
N ASP A 393 4.41 5.03 -54.22
CA ASP A 393 5.65 5.79 -54.01
C ASP A 393 5.66 7.30 -54.38
N ARG A 394 6.19 8.21 -53.54
CA ARG A 394 7.55 8.14 -53.00
C ARG A 394 7.75 8.97 -51.72
N LEU A 395 8.63 8.47 -50.86
CA LEU A 395 9.42 9.26 -49.92
C LEU A 395 10.19 10.39 -50.63
N SER A 396 10.08 11.63 -50.13
CA SER A 396 11.21 12.57 -49.89
C SER A 396 10.77 14.04 -49.73
N SER A 397 10.39 14.49 -48.50
CA SER A 397 10.31 15.94 -48.21
C SER A 397 10.20 16.40 -46.74
N PHE A 398 10.74 15.71 -45.72
CA PHE A 398 10.77 16.29 -44.33
C PHE A 398 12.09 16.13 -43.55
N PHE A 399 13.19 15.75 -44.21
CA PHE A 399 14.51 16.22 -43.77
C PHE A 399 14.78 17.61 -44.35
N THR A 400 15.59 18.41 -43.63
CA THR A 400 16.05 19.78 -43.91
C THR A 400 15.09 20.94 -43.56
N ARG A 401 15.19 21.40 -42.31
CA ARG A 401 15.01 22.82 -41.96
C ARG A 401 15.95 23.30 -40.85
N ASN A 402 17.23 23.37 -41.20
CA ASN A 402 18.14 24.44 -40.80
C ASN A 402 18.72 24.98 -42.11
N PRO A 403 18.80 26.31 -42.34
CA PRO A 403 19.71 27.21 -41.61
C PRO A 403 19.02 28.54 -41.20
N SER A 404 19.63 29.53 -40.52
CA SER A 404 20.97 30.09 -40.74
C SER A 404 21.42 31.13 -39.70
N VAL A 405 22.72 31.05 -39.34
CA VAL A 405 23.71 32.16 -39.35
C VAL A 405 23.47 33.38 -38.44
N GLY A 406 24.24 33.42 -37.35
CA GLY A 406 24.84 34.64 -36.78
C GLY A 406 26.35 34.43 -36.66
N ARG A 407 27.19 35.33 -37.21
CA ARG A 407 28.64 35.10 -37.37
C ARG A 407 29.48 36.36 -37.14
N SER A 408 30.30 36.33 -36.09
CA SER A 408 31.50 37.17 -35.90
C SER A 408 32.44 36.42 -34.94
N ARG A 409 33.66 35.97 -35.26
CA ARG A 409 34.87 36.72 -35.67
C ARG A 409 35.14 37.95 -34.78
N GLY A 410 36.22 38.00 -33.98
CA GLY A 410 37.21 36.94 -33.70
C GLY A 410 38.38 37.43 -32.84
N SER A 411 39.35 36.52 -32.64
CA SER A 411 40.80 36.77 -32.67
C SER A 411 41.41 37.82 -31.72
N LEU A 412 42.16 37.37 -30.70
CA LEU A 412 43.65 37.27 -30.70
C LEU A 412 44.23 37.16 -29.28
N ALA A 413 45.28 36.32 -29.13
CA ALA A 413 46.40 36.47 -28.18
C ALA A 413 46.08 36.43 -26.65
N SER A 414 46.99 36.05 -25.73
CA SER A 414 48.26 35.30 -25.81
C SER A 414 48.79 35.06 -24.38
N ASN A 415 49.53 33.95 -24.19
CA ASN A 415 50.58 33.72 -23.18
C ASN A 415 50.17 33.50 -21.71
N ASP A 416 51.19 33.01 -20.97
CA ASP A 416 51.31 32.76 -19.53
C ASP A 416 50.49 31.53 -19.08
N GLU A 417 51.03 30.29 -19.03
CA GLU A 417 52.35 29.82 -18.57
C GLU A 417 52.61 30.14 -17.09
N PHE A 418 52.21 29.21 -16.21
CA PHE A 418 52.87 29.03 -14.92
C PHE A 418 52.85 27.56 -14.50
N ASP A 419 54.01 26.92 -14.59
CA ASP A 419 54.34 25.68 -13.89
C ASP A 419 54.87 26.02 -12.50
N SER A 420 54.40 25.31 -11.47
CA SER A 420 55.24 25.01 -10.32
C SER A 420 54.66 23.84 -9.51
N SER A 421 55.29 22.68 -9.66
CA SER A 421 55.28 21.62 -8.64
C SER A 421 56.21 21.97 -7.45
N VAL A 422 56.27 21.06 -6.45
CA VAL A 422 57.33 20.89 -5.42
C VAL A 422 57.00 21.31 -3.95
N VAL A 423 56.68 20.29 -3.15
CA VAL A 423 57.20 19.95 -1.79
C VAL A 423 57.07 20.96 -0.64
N TYR A 424 56.31 20.57 0.39
CA TYR A 424 56.88 20.07 1.66
C TYR A 424 55.99 19.02 2.33
#